data_AF-A0AAJ1W5P3-F1
#
_entry.id   AF-A0AAJ1W5P3-F1
#
_cell.length_a   1.000
_cell.length_b   1.000
_cell.length_c   1.000
_cell.angle_alpha   90.00
_cell.angle_beta   90.00
_cell.angle_gamma   90.00
#
_symmetry.space_group_name_H-M   'P 1'
#
loop_
_entity.id
_entity.type
_entity.pdbx_description
1 polymer ?
#
loop_
_entity_poly.entity_id
_entity_poly.type
_entity_poly.pdbx_seq_one_letter_code
_entity_poly.pdbx_strand_id
1 'polypeptide(L)'
;MKRHMVLWRKRFQREYGEQARYIWKLEFQRRGAPHIHLWMAPPISPGRSGHSFAQWLSEAWTQVVDHPDVEQKARHRLAGTAIDVRNGLKACDPKRLAIYFTKHSSPDLDGDKEYQHIVPELWRHPGRGPGRFWGVYGLKKAIAIVEVGQDAYLAARRIVRRWSRNQAVYGDSASRFPTAVVPRTAVRLVPRVGRETGAAAHRRVRRRRALCNQGGLAGGYALVNDGPAFAVQLARAMN
;
A
#
# COMPACT_ATOMS: atom_id res chain seq x y z
N MET A 1 -2.66 15.59 -14.59
CA MET A 1 -2.23 15.13 -13.24
C MET A 1 -0.79 14.57 -13.15
N LYS A 2 -0.37 13.56 -13.91
CA LYS A 2 1.01 13.01 -13.76
C LYS A 2 2.11 14.04 -14.02
N ARG A 3 1.90 14.95 -15.01
CA ARG A 3 2.76 16.12 -15.25
C ARG A 3 2.87 17.01 -14.01
N HIS A 4 1.77 17.26 -13.30
CA HIS A 4 1.76 18.05 -12.07
C HIS A 4 2.68 17.41 -11.01
N MET A 5 2.59 16.09 -10.82
CA MET A 5 3.49 15.36 -9.92
C MET A 5 4.96 15.44 -10.34
N VAL A 6 5.27 15.41 -11.65
CA VAL A 6 6.64 15.63 -12.14
C VAL A 6 7.14 17.03 -11.77
N LEU A 7 6.34 18.06 -12.04
CA LEU A 7 6.70 19.45 -11.75
C LEU A 7 6.86 19.70 -10.25
N TRP A 8 5.93 19.20 -9.44
CA TRP A 8 6.00 19.30 -7.98
C TRP A 8 7.28 18.66 -7.43
N ARG A 9 7.64 17.45 -7.91
CA ARG A 9 8.90 16.80 -7.50
C ARG A 9 10.15 17.59 -7.85
N LYS A 10 10.18 18.21 -9.05
CA LYS A 10 11.30 19.08 -9.45
C LYS A 10 11.41 20.28 -8.52
N ARG A 11 10.29 20.87 -8.11
CA ARG A 11 10.26 21.97 -7.14
C ARG A 11 10.72 21.50 -5.76
N PHE A 12 10.23 20.36 -5.28
CA PHE A 12 10.64 19.77 -4.01
C PHE A 12 12.15 19.56 -3.93
N GLN A 13 12.76 18.97 -4.97
CA GLN A 13 14.21 18.76 -5.03
C GLN A 13 15.00 20.07 -4.95
N ARG A 14 14.52 21.13 -5.62
CA ARG A 14 15.17 22.44 -5.59
C ARG A 14 15.01 23.14 -4.25
N GLU A 15 13.87 22.92 -3.59
CA GLU A 15 13.53 23.54 -2.30
C GLU A 15 14.33 22.93 -1.15
N TYR A 16 14.39 21.60 -1.10
CA TYR A 16 14.92 20.86 0.06
C TYR A 16 16.26 20.17 -0.20
N GLY A 17 16.77 20.20 -1.44
CA GLY A 17 18.03 19.54 -1.80
C GLY A 17 17.97 18.01 -1.81
N GLU A 18 16.81 17.40 -1.53
CA GLU A 18 16.61 15.96 -1.47
C GLU A 18 15.48 15.46 -2.37
N GLN A 19 15.55 14.18 -2.74
CA GLN A 19 14.51 13.55 -3.57
C GLN A 19 13.28 13.25 -2.72
N ALA A 20 12.12 13.70 -3.18
CA ALA A 20 10.85 13.31 -2.59
C ALA A 20 10.69 11.78 -2.60
N ARG A 21 10.32 11.19 -1.46
CA ARG A 21 10.04 9.76 -1.31
C ARG A 21 8.63 9.58 -0.78
N TYR A 22 7.80 8.86 -1.52
CA TYR A 22 6.40 8.70 -1.13
C TYR A 22 5.74 7.48 -1.74
N ILE A 23 4.68 7.04 -1.06
CA ILE A 23 3.67 6.14 -1.59
C ILE A 23 2.47 7.02 -1.95
N TRP A 24 1.82 6.73 -3.08
CA TRP A 24 0.70 7.54 -3.52
C TRP A 24 -0.48 6.71 -3.99
N LYS A 25 -1.68 7.27 -3.85
CA LYS A 25 -2.95 6.73 -4.29
C LYS A 25 -3.75 7.85 -4.96
N LEU A 26 -4.33 7.54 -6.12
CA LEU A 26 -5.22 8.39 -6.89
C LEU A 26 -6.66 7.99 -6.63
N GLU A 27 -7.48 9.02 -6.48
CA GLU A 27 -8.92 9.00 -6.31
C GLU A 27 -9.55 10.12 -7.16
N PHE A 28 -10.87 10.08 -7.31
CA PHE A 28 -11.64 11.13 -7.96
C PHE A 28 -12.63 11.77 -6.99
N GLN A 29 -12.68 13.09 -6.98
CA GLN A 29 -13.73 13.83 -6.28
C GLN A 29 -15.08 13.64 -6.99
N ARG A 30 -16.20 13.95 -6.33
CA ARG A 30 -17.55 13.83 -6.95
C ARG A 30 -17.66 14.57 -8.29
N ARG A 31 -16.98 15.71 -8.41
CA ARG A 31 -16.89 16.49 -9.66
C ARG A 31 -15.98 15.90 -10.75
N GLY A 32 -15.44 14.70 -10.56
CA GLY A 32 -14.53 14.02 -11.49
C GLY A 32 -13.09 14.56 -11.50
N ALA A 33 -12.73 15.47 -10.60
CA ALA A 33 -11.38 15.99 -10.48
C ALA A 33 -10.45 14.98 -9.78
N PRO A 34 -9.23 14.73 -10.30
CA PRO A 34 -8.29 13.81 -9.68
C PRO A 34 -7.76 14.36 -8.35
N HIS A 35 -7.77 13.52 -7.32
CA HIS A 35 -7.26 13.77 -5.99
C HIS A 35 -6.16 12.74 -5.66
N ILE A 36 -5.02 13.20 -5.13
CA ILE A 36 -3.91 12.30 -4.81
C ILE A 36 -3.59 12.37 -3.33
N HIS A 37 -3.60 11.21 -2.70
CA HIS A 37 -3.02 11.00 -1.38
C HIS A 37 -1.54 10.71 -1.51
N LEU A 38 -0.72 11.45 -0.77
CA LEU A 38 0.71 11.21 -0.64
C LEU A 38 1.02 10.84 0.80
N TRP A 39 1.69 9.72 0.99
CA TRP A 39 2.31 9.38 2.25
C TRP A 39 3.81 9.53 2.15
N MET A 40 4.36 10.41 2.97
CA MET A 40 5.79 10.73 2.99
C MET A 40 6.24 11.14 4.38
N ALA A 41 7.53 11.00 4.63
CA ALA A 41 8.18 11.80 5.66
C ALA A 41 8.35 13.22 5.10
N PRO A 42 7.76 14.26 5.72
CA PRO A 42 8.05 15.63 5.32
C PRO A 42 9.51 15.98 5.65
N PRO A 43 10.12 16.95 4.94
CA PRO A 43 11.41 17.50 5.31
C PRO A 43 11.41 17.98 6.77
N ILE A 44 12.47 17.67 7.51
CA ILE A 44 12.61 18.05 8.93
C ILE A 44 13.04 19.52 9.05
N SER A 45 13.85 20.00 8.09
CA SER A 45 14.36 21.37 8.06
C SER A 45 13.53 22.26 7.15
N PRO A 46 13.42 23.57 7.45
CA PRO A 46 12.91 24.56 6.49
C PRO A 46 13.66 24.48 5.16
N GLY A 47 12.93 24.69 4.07
CA GLY A 47 13.52 24.72 2.73
C GLY A 47 14.31 26.00 2.47
N ARG A 48 14.89 26.12 1.28
CA ARG A 48 15.63 27.32 0.85
C ARG A 48 14.81 28.62 0.93
N SER A 49 13.49 28.54 0.84
CA SER A 49 12.59 29.69 0.98
C SER A 49 12.40 30.14 2.44
N GLY A 50 12.83 29.35 3.43
CA GLY A 50 12.54 29.58 4.85
C GLY A 50 11.09 29.29 5.25
N HIS A 51 10.20 28.98 4.29
CA HIS A 51 8.81 28.62 4.58
C HIS A 51 8.72 27.26 5.28
N SER A 52 7.70 27.12 6.13
CA SER A 52 7.31 25.79 6.63
C SER A 52 6.88 24.90 5.46
N PHE A 53 7.00 23.57 5.63
CA PHE A 53 6.60 22.62 4.60
C PHE A 53 5.13 22.81 4.16
N ALA A 54 4.23 23.12 5.09
CA ALA A 54 2.81 23.33 4.77
C ALA A 54 2.58 24.57 3.89
N GLN A 55 3.22 25.69 4.22
CA GLN A 55 3.12 26.93 3.44
C GLN A 55 3.70 26.72 2.04
N TRP A 56 4.93 26.20 1.97
CA TRP A 56 5.58 25.91 0.70
C TRP A 56 4.76 24.94 -0.16
N LEU A 57 4.22 23.86 0.44
CA LEU A 57 3.44 22.87 -0.28
C LEU A 57 2.17 23.47 -0.89
N SER A 58 1.45 24.30 -0.13
CA SER A 58 0.25 24.99 -0.62
C SER A 58 0.56 25.87 -1.83
N GLU A 59 1.61 26.68 -1.74
CA GLU A 59 2.02 27.61 -2.80
C GLU A 59 2.54 26.86 -4.03
N ALA A 60 3.46 25.93 -3.82
CA ALA A 60 4.06 25.14 -4.89
C ALA A 60 2.99 24.32 -5.63
N TRP A 61 2.04 23.72 -4.91
CA TRP A 61 0.96 22.95 -5.52
C TRP A 61 0.01 23.84 -6.33
N THR A 62 -0.37 25.00 -5.79
CA THR A 62 -1.21 25.98 -6.51
C THR A 62 -0.56 26.41 -7.81
N GLN A 63 0.73 26.73 -7.79
CA GLN A 63 1.49 27.12 -8.99
C GLN A 63 1.74 25.96 -9.97
N VAL A 64 1.69 24.71 -9.51
CA VAL A 64 1.84 23.53 -10.37
C VAL A 64 0.53 23.19 -11.07
N VAL A 65 -0.60 23.34 -10.37
CA VAL A 65 -1.94 23.16 -10.95
C VAL A 65 -2.28 24.31 -11.89
N ASP A 66 -1.91 25.53 -11.50
CA ASP A 66 -2.05 26.77 -12.27
C ASP A 66 -3.41 26.90 -12.96
N HIS A 67 -4.46 26.92 -12.14
CA HIS A 67 -5.82 27.03 -12.65
C HIS A 67 -5.98 28.34 -13.46
N PRO A 68 -6.55 28.31 -14.67
CA PRO A 68 -6.62 29.49 -15.54
C PRO A 68 -7.53 30.59 -14.98
N ASP A 69 -8.59 30.20 -14.28
CA ASP A 69 -9.45 31.11 -13.49
C ASP A 69 -8.73 31.52 -12.20
N VAL A 70 -8.54 32.84 -12.03
CA VAL A 70 -7.85 33.49 -10.91
C VAL A 70 -8.59 33.26 -9.58
N GLU A 71 -9.91 33.25 -9.57
CA GLU A 71 -10.69 33.01 -8.35
C GLU A 71 -10.52 31.56 -7.89
N GLN A 72 -10.60 30.62 -8.83
CA GLN A 72 -10.37 29.21 -8.52
C GLN A 72 -8.93 28.96 -8.06
N LYS A 73 -7.96 29.64 -8.67
CA LYS A 73 -6.55 29.60 -8.23
C LYS A 73 -6.38 30.12 -6.81
N ALA A 74 -7.06 31.22 -6.45
CA ALA A 74 -7.06 31.76 -5.09
C ALA A 74 -7.70 30.78 -4.09
N ARG A 75 -8.84 30.18 -4.43
CA ARG A 75 -9.49 29.12 -3.63
C ARG A 75 -8.60 27.91 -3.43
N HIS A 76 -7.90 27.47 -4.48
CA HIS A 76 -6.93 26.38 -4.41
C HIS A 76 -5.77 26.70 -3.44
N ARG A 77 -5.27 27.93 -3.44
CA ARG A 77 -4.22 28.37 -2.49
C ARG A 77 -4.71 28.40 -1.04
N LEU A 78 -5.92 28.93 -0.83
CA LEU A 78 -6.52 29.06 0.50
C LEU A 78 -6.89 27.70 1.10
N ALA A 79 -7.52 26.83 0.32
CA ALA A 79 -7.78 25.45 0.73
C ALA A 79 -6.47 24.69 1.00
N GLY A 80 -5.42 25.05 0.26
CA GLY A 80 -4.08 24.48 0.37
C GLY A 80 -4.04 22.98 0.12
N THR A 81 -3.03 22.34 0.68
CA THR A 81 -2.90 20.87 0.68
C THR A 81 -3.06 20.38 2.11
N ALA A 82 -4.06 19.52 2.36
CA ALA A 82 -4.27 18.96 3.68
C ALA A 82 -3.09 18.04 4.08
N ILE A 83 -2.51 18.29 5.25
CA ILE A 83 -1.46 17.46 5.84
C ILE A 83 -2.01 16.83 7.12
N ASP A 84 -2.11 15.52 7.14
CA ASP A 84 -2.60 14.77 8.31
C ASP A 84 -1.43 14.10 9.07
N VAL A 85 -0.86 14.85 10.00
CA VAL A 85 0.24 14.37 10.85
C VAL A 85 -0.25 13.34 11.87
N ARG A 86 -1.49 13.46 12.38
CA ARG A 86 -2.00 12.60 13.46
C ARG A 86 -2.22 11.16 12.99
N ASN A 87 -2.81 10.98 11.81
CA ASN A 87 -2.88 9.65 11.21
C ASN A 87 -1.49 9.15 10.78
N GLY A 88 -0.60 10.06 10.37
CA GLY A 88 0.84 9.83 10.20
C GLY A 88 1.48 9.10 11.39
N LEU A 89 1.35 9.68 12.58
CA LEU A 89 1.90 9.15 13.83
C LEU A 89 1.30 7.79 14.22
N LYS A 90 0.03 7.55 13.87
CA LYS A 90 -0.62 6.26 14.10
C LYS A 90 -0.10 5.16 13.16
N ALA A 91 0.44 5.49 12.00
CA ALA A 91 1.00 4.54 11.05
C ALA A 91 2.53 4.68 10.95
N CYS A 92 3.17 4.71 12.12
CA CYS A 92 4.62 4.72 12.29
C CYS A 92 5.31 3.39 11.93
N ASP A 93 4.54 2.30 11.78
CA ASP A 93 5.05 1.00 11.36
C ASP A 93 4.52 0.58 9.98
N PRO A 94 5.30 -0.23 9.21
CA PRO A 94 4.91 -0.65 7.87
C PRO A 94 3.53 -1.32 7.78
N LYS A 95 3.11 -2.08 8.81
CA LYS A 95 1.81 -2.76 8.80
C LYS A 95 0.66 -1.77 8.96
N ARG A 96 0.76 -0.80 9.87
CA ARG A 96 -0.27 0.25 10.01
C ARG A 96 -0.32 1.18 8.81
N LEU A 97 0.83 1.48 8.20
CA LEU A 97 0.88 2.20 6.92
C LEU A 97 0.17 1.40 5.82
N ALA A 98 0.41 0.09 5.72
CA ALA A 98 -0.31 -0.76 4.79
C ALA A 98 -1.81 -0.71 5.06
N ILE A 99 -2.27 -0.87 6.31
CA ILE A 99 -3.70 -0.77 6.67
C ILE A 99 -4.30 0.57 6.23
N TYR A 100 -3.61 1.70 6.47
CA TYR A 100 -4.06 3.02 6.05
C TYR A 100 -4.28 3.10 4.54
N PHE A 101 -3.33 2.66 3.73
CA PHE A 101 -3.48 2.66 2.27
C PHE A 101 -4.49 1.62 1.77
N THR A 102 -4.59 0.48 2.45
CA THR A 102 -5.57 -0.55 2.09
C THR A 102 -6.97 -0.03 2.37
N LYS A 103 -7.20 0.79 3.40
CA LYS A 103 -8.49 1.48 3.62
C LYS A 103 -8.88 2.34 2.41
N HIS A 104 -7.94 3.12 1.87
CA HIS A 104 -8.16 3.92 0.65
C HIS A 104 -8.18 3.10 -0.64
N SER A 105 -8.10 1.76 -0.55
CA SER A 105 -8.05 0.87 -1.72
C SER A 105 -9.01 -0.31 -1.61
N SER A 106 -9.72 -0.46 -0.50
CA SER A 106 -10.64 -1.58 -0.25
C SER A 106 -12.04 -1.12 -0.59
N PRO A 107 -12.75 -1.85 -1.46
CA PRO A 107 -14.14 -1.56 -1.71
C PRO A 107 -14.94 -1.68 -0.42
N ASP A 108 -15.64 -0.61 -0.06
CA ASP A 108 -16.66 -0.63 0.98
C ASP A 108 -18.00 -0.66 0.25
N LEU A 109 -18.65 -1.83 0.19
CA LEU A 109 -19.84 -2.07 -0.65
C LEU A 109 -20.99 -1.09 -0.33
N ASP A 110 -21.04 -0.58 0.90
CA ASP A 110 -22.01 0.40 1.38
C ASP A 110 -21.36 1.76 1.71
N GLY A 111 -20.12 1.99 1.29
CA GLY A 111 -19.36 3.17 1.64
C GLY A 111 -19.70 4.37 0.75
N ASP A 112 -20.05 5.50 1.39
CA ASP A 112 -20.34 6.79 0.72
C ASP A 112 -19.22 7.33 -0.20
N LYS A 113 -18.03 6.74 -0.13
CA LYS A 113 -16.82 7.16 -0.85
C LYS A 113 -16.34 6.18 -1.91
N GLU A 114 -17.07 5.08 -2.15
CA GLU A 114 -16.65 4.07 -3.14
C GLU A 114 -16.51 4.67 -4.56
N TYR A 115 -17.33 5.69 -4.88
CA TYR A 115 -17.25 6.43 -6.14
C TYR A 115 -15.85 6.98 -6.44
N GLN A 116 -15.02 7.21 -5.42
CA GLN A 116 -13.68 7.77 -5.56
C GLN A 116 -12.72 6.83 -6.31
N HIS A 117 -13.05 5.55 -6.41
CA HIS A 117 -12.28 4.53 -7.14
C HIS A 117 -12.75 4.34 -8.59
N ILE A 118 -13.89 4.92 -8.95
CA ILE A 118 -14.46 4.81 -10.30
C ILE A 118 -13.84 5.90 -11.19
N VAL A 119 -13.31 5.49 -12.35
CA VAL A 119 -12.79 6.42 -13.36
C VAL A 119 -13.96 7.19 -13.99
N PRO A 120 -14.03 8.53 -13.87
CA PRO A 120 -15.09 9.30 -14.52
C PRO A 120 -14.99 9.22 -16.05
N GLU A 121 -16.11 9.39 -16.74
CA GLU A 121 -16.22 9.29 -18.21
C GLU A 121 -15.19 10.10 -18.98
N LEU A 122 -14.96 11.35 -18.58
CA LEU A 122 -13.97 12.24 -19.18
C LEU A 122 -12.56 11.63 -19.25
N TRP A 123 -12.23 10.72 -18.33
CA TRP A 123 -10.94 10.06 -18.22
C TRP A 123 -10.92 8.66 -18.84
N ARG A 124 -12.03 8.15 -19.39
CA ARG A 124 -12.11 6.79 -19.96
C ARG A 124 -11.70 6.71 -21.43
N HIS A 125 -11.51 7.85 -22.11
CA HIS A 125 -11.08 7.85 -23.52
C HIS A 125 -9.75 7.12 -23.72
N PRO A 126 -9.59 6.35 -24.83
CA PRO A 126 -8.36 5.66 -25.16
C PRO A 126 -7.13 6.58 -25.08
N GLY A 127 -6.07 6.14 -24.39
CA GLY A 127 -4.85 6.93 -24.18
C GLY A 127 -4.97 8.08 -23.18
N ARG A 128 -6.17 8.41 -22.69
CA ARG A 128 -6.43 9.49 -21.70
C ARG A 128 -6.75 8.98 -20.30
N GLY A 129 -6.73 7.66 -20.13
CA GLY A 129 -6.84 6.97 -18.85
C GLY A 129 -5.92 7.53 -17.76
N PRO A 130 -6.32 7.50 -16.48
CA PRO A 130 -5.47 7.95 -15.38
C PRO A 130 -4.20 7.09 -15.19
N GLY A 131 -4.12 5.95 -15.88
CA GLY A 131 -3.07 4.96 -15.76
C GLY A 131 -3.14 4.25 -14.40
N ARG A 132 -1.98 4.08 -13.76
CA ARG A 132 -1.94 3.50 -12.41
C ARG A 132 -2.67 4.39 -11.40
N PHE A 133 -3.45 3.73 -10.54
CA PHE A 133 -4.14 4.34 -9.41
C PHE A 133 -3.29 4.44 -8.15
N TRP A 134 -2.16 3.75 -8.09
CA TRP A 134 -1.26 3.82 -6.94
C TRP A 134 0.17 3.56 -7.39
N GLY A 135 1.11 3.85 -6.51
CA GLY A 135 2.50 3.49 -6.73
C GLY A 135 3.42 4.06 -5.67
N VAL A 136 4.72 3.90 -5.93
CA VAL A 136 5.80 4.43 -5.10
C VAL A 136 6.70 5.33 -5.93
N TYR A 137 7.33 6.30 -5.28
CA TYR A 137 8.34 7.15 -5.90
C TYR A 137 9.52 7.38 -4.95
N GLY A 138 10.74 7.39 -5.49
CA GLY A 138 11.98 7.59 -4.71
C GLY A 138 12.33 6.44 -3.76
N LEU A 139 11.45 5.43 -3.63
CA LEU A 139 11.67 4.24 -2.81
C LEU A 139 12.28 3.13 -3.66
N LYS A 140 13.39 2.55 -3.18
CA LYS A 140 14.03 1.38 -3.78
C LYS A 140 13.66 0.15 -2.97
N LYS A 141 13.39 -0.96 -3.64
CA LYS A 141 13.30 -2.26 -2.96
C LYS A 141 14.71 -2.63 -2.50
N ALA A 142 14.89 -2.81 -1.20
CA ALA A 142 16.09 -3.45 -0.68
C ALA A 142 15.97 -4.95 -0.95
N ILE A 143 16.86 -5.49 -1.77
CA ILE A 143 16.95 -6.92 -2.06
C ILE A 143 18.37 -7.34 -1.69
N ALA A 144 18.47 -8.32 -0.80
CA ALA A 144 19.72 -8.99 -0.47
C ALA A 144 19.58 -10.46 -0.84
N ILE A 145 20.55 -10.98 -1.59
CA ILE A 145 20.64 -12.40 -1.94
C ILE A 145 21.80 -12.96 -1.12
N VAL A 146 21.55 -14.02 -0.37
CA VAL A 146 22.54 -14.66 0.48
C VAL A 146 22.60 -16.13 0.09
N GLU A 147 23.80 -16.61 -0.23
CA GLU A 147 24.05 -18.03 -0.40
C GLU A 147 24.13 -18.69 0.98
N VAL A 148 23.43 -19.81 1.13
CA VAL A 148 23.37 -20.56 2.38
C VAL A 148 23.52 -22.04 2.08
N GLY A 149 24.14 -22.78 3.00
CA GLY A 149 24.16 -24.23 2.92
C GLY A 149 22.76 -24.83 2.90
N GLN A 150 22.61 -26.02 2.32
CA GLN A 150 21.32 -26.68 2.15
C GLN A 150 20.57 -26.86 3.48
N ASP A 151 21.28 -27.22 4.56
CA ASP A 151 20.67 -27.41 5.89
C ASP A 151 20.16 -26.09 6.48
N ALA A 152 20.94 -25.01 6.36
CA ALA A 152 20.53 -23.68 6.77
C ALA A 152 19.30 -23.22 5.98
N TYR A 153 19.28 -23.44 4.66
CA TYR A 153 18.10 -23.17 3.83
C TYR A 153 16.85 -23.92 4.32
N LEU A 154 16.97 -25.23 4.59
CA LEU A 154 15.86 -26.04 5.06
C LEU A 154 15.37 -25.59 6.45
N ALA A 155 16.28 -25.23 7.36
CA ALA A 155 15.95 -24.66 8.66
C ALA A 155 15.21 -23.32 8.53
N ALA A 156 15.77 -22.38 7.76
CA ALA A 156 15.16 -21.07 7.48
C ALA A 156 13.74 -21.23 6.93
N ARG A 157 13.61 -22.08 5.91
CA ARG A 157 12.33 -22.38 5.26
C ARG A 157 11.31 -22.93 6.24
N ARG A 158 11.69 -23.82 7.16
CA ARG A 158 10.77 -24.35 8.18
C ARG A 158 10.30 -23.25 9.14
N ILE A 159 11.22 -22.40 9.59
CA ILE A 159 10.92 -21.26 10.50
C ILE A 159 9.98 -20.27 9.81
N VAL A 160 10.35 -19.77 8.63
CA VAL A 160 9.54 -18.80 7.87
C VAL A 160 8.18 -19.38 7.50
N ARG A 161 8.11 -20.65 7.09
CA ARG A 161 6.82 -21.31 6.84
C ARG A 161 5.99 -21.46 8.10
N ARG A 162 6.59 -21.77 9.26
CA ARG A 162 5.88 -21.83 10.55
C ARG A 162 5.36 -20.45 10.93
N TRP A 163 6.17 -19.41 10.76
CA TRP A 163 5.78 -18.02 10.98
C TRP A 163 4.59 -17.61 10.12
N SER A 164 4.74 -17.71 8.79
CA SER A 164 3.67 -17.43 7.82
C SER A 164 2.37 -18.17 8.14
N ARG A 165 2.50 -19.42 8.61
CA ARG A 165 1.40 -20.30 8.98
C ARG A 165 0.67 -19.85 10.25
N ASN A 166 1.38 -19.22 11.17
CA ASN A 166 0.86 -18.78 12.47
C ASN A 166 0.50 -17.30 12.48
N GLN A 167 0.68 -16.58 11.35
CA GLN A 167 0.06 -15.28 11.14
C GLN A 167 -1.45 -15.46 11.16
N ALA A 168 -2.06 -15.09 12.27
CA ALA A 168 -3.49 -15.08 12.45
C ALA A 168 -4.11 -13.87 11.75
N VAL A 169 -5.37 -14.01 11.36
CA VAL A 169 -6.17 -12.94 10.78
C VAL A 169 -7.22 -12.52 11.79
N TYR A 170 -7.64 -11.26 11.73
CA TYR A 170 -8.86 -10.85 12.42
C TYR A 170 -10.03 -11.68 11.85
N GLY A 171 -10.88 -12.15 12.75
CA GLY A 171 -11.82 -13.26 12.62
C GLY A 171 -12.83 -13.12 11.48
N ASP A 172 -14.12 -13.10 11.83
CA ASP A 172 -15.17 -12.98 10.84
C ASP A 172 -15.06 -11.63 10.12
N SER A 173 -14.65 -11.64 8.85
CA SER A 173 -14.58 -10.43 8.03
C SER A 173 -15.95 -9.79 7.77
N ALA A 174 -17.05 -10.49 8.05
CA ALA A 174 -18.40 -9.93 8.00
C ALA A 174 -18.80 -9.20 9.29
N SER A 175 -18.04 -9.35 10.38
CA SER A 175 -18.25 -8.58 11.60
C SER A 175 -17.72 -7.17 11.42
N ARG A 176 -18.48 -6.17 11.88
CA ARG A 176 -18.10 -4.75 11.86
C ARG A 176 -16.83 -4.47 12.68
N PHE A 177 -16.57 -5.29 13.71
CA PHE A 177 -15.39 -5.16 14.58
C PHE A 177 -14.85 -6.56 14.94
N PRO A 178 -14.09 -7.21 14.04
CA PRO A 178 -13.56 -8.54 14.31
C PRO A 178 -12.42 -8.46 15.33
N THR A 179 -12.70 -8.80 16.59
CA THR A 179 -11.72 -8.83 17.68
C THR A 179 -11.06 -10.19 17.86
N ALA A 180 -11.73 -11.26 17.43
CA ALA A 180 -11.20 -12.61 17.53
C ALA A 180 -10.05 -12.83 16.54
N VAL A 181 -8.91 -13.33 17.03
CA VAL A 181 -7.76 -13.68 16.21
C VAL A 181 -7.88 -15.15 15.82
N VAL A 182 -8.16 -15.44 14.54
CA VAL A 182 -8.40 -16.82 14.07
C VAL A 182 -7.26 -17.33 13.18
N PRO A 183 -7.03 -18.66 13.14
CA PRO A 183 -6.11 -19.24 12.17
C PRO A 183 -6.54 -18.89 10.75
N ARG A 184 -5.59 -18.43 9.93
CA ARG A 184 -5.78 -18.06 8.52
C ARG A 184 -6.22 -19.25 7.65
N THR A 185 -7.48 -19.60 7.73
CA THR A 185 -8.10 -20.73 7.02
C THR A 185 -9.33 -20.28 6.24
N ALA A 186 -9.65 -21.01 5.18
CA ALA A 186 -10.88 -20.89 4.39
C ALA A 186 -11.49 -22.27 4.22
N VAL A 187 -12.81 -22.31 4.16
CA VAL A 187 -13.52 -23.46 3.62
C VAL A 187 -13.32 -23.44 2.11
N ARG A 188 -12.81 -24.54 1.56
CA ARG A 188 -12.65 -24.76 0.11
C ARG A 188 -13.45 -25.98 -0.27
N LEU A 189 -14.14 -25.92 -1.41
CA LEU A 189 -14.66 -27.09 -2.09
C LEU A 189 -13.52 -27.68 -2.91
N VAL A 190 -13.18 -28.94 -2.65
CA VAL A 190 -12.19 -29.67 -3.46
C VAL A 190 -12.87 -30.81 -4.19
N PRO A 191 -12.59 -30.97 -5.50
CA PRO A 191 -13.09 -32.13 -6.24
C PRO A 191 -12.41 -33.39 -5.72
N ARG A 192 -13.19 -34.44 -5.56
CA ARG A 192 -12.77 -35.81 -5.30
C ARG A 192 -13.34 -36.65 -6.41
N VAL A 193 -12.46 -37.19 -7.25
CA VAL A 193 -12.84 -38.10 -8.34
C VAL A 193 -12.82 -39.51 -7.77
N GLY A 194 -13.93 -40.24 -7.88
CA GLY A 194 -13.98 -41.66 -7.57
C GLY A 194 -13.08 -42.43 -8.54
N ARG A 195 -12.14 -43.23 -8.03
CA ARG A 195 -11.18 -43.96 -8.89
C ARG A 195 -11.87 -44.99 -9.78
N GLU A 196 -12.98 -45.56 -9.34
CA GLU A 196 -13.72 -46.62 -10.05
C GLU A 196 -14.82 -46.05 -10.95
N THR A 197 -15.51 -45.00 -10.52
CA THR A 197 -16.68 -44.46 -11.21
C THR A 197 -16.38 -43.23 -12.07
N GLY A 198 -15.21 -42.60 -11.91
CA GLY A 198 -14.87 -41.33 -12.56
C GLY A 198 -15.72 -40.14 -12.11
N ALA A 199 -16.72 -40.35 -11.25
CA ALA A 199 -17.63 -39.30 -10.79
C ALA A 199 -16.90 -38.29 -9.89
N ALA A 200 -17.02 -37.01 -10.22
CA ALA A 200 -16.46 -35.92 -9.45
C ALA A 200 -17.45 -35.43 -8.39
N ALA A 201 -17.19 -35.75 -7.12
CA ALA A 201 -17.92 -35.19 -5.98
C ALA A 201 -17.11 -34.05 -5.34
N HIS A 202 -17.79 -33.06 -4.76
CA HIS A 202 -17.11 -31.96 -4.06
C HIS A 202 -17.17 -32.18 -2.55
N ARG A 203 -16.02 -32.04 -1.87
CA ARG A 203 -15.94 -32.06 -0.40
C ARG A 203 -15.55 -30.69 0.12
N ARG A 204 -16.22 -30.24 1.18
CA ARG A 204 -15.78 -29.08 1.97
C ARG A 204 -14.59 -29.47 2.83
N VAL A 205 -13.49 -28.73 2.69
CA VAL A 205 -12.28 -28.88 3.50
C VAL A 205 -11.87 -27.52 4.06
N ARG A 206 -11.34 -27.50 5.29
CA ARG A 206 -10.69 -26.31 5.85
C ARG A 206 -9.23 -26.31 5.40
N ARG A 207 -8.84 -25.33 4.59
CA ARG A 207 -7.47 -25.16 4.07
C ARG A 207 -6.93 -23.80 4.46
N ARG A 208 -5.61 -23.64 4.60
CA ARG A 208 -5.01 -22.33 4.88
C ARG A 208 -5.12 -21.42 3.65
N ARG A 209 -5.50 -20.15 3.84
CA ARG A 209 -5.47 -19.17 2.74
C ARG A 209 -4.01 -18.82 2.44
N ALA A 210 -3.55 -18.96 1.20
CA ALA A 210 -2.29 -18.36 0.76
C ALA A 210 -2.50 -16.85 0.58
N LEU A 211 -1.58 -16.01 1.07
CA LEU A 211 -1.59 -14.56 0.79
C LEU A 211 -0.71 -14.22 -0.42
N CYS A 212 0.36 -14.97 -0.63
CA CYS A 212 1.20 -14.87 -1.82
C CYS A 212 1.00 -16.13 -2.66
N ASN A 213 0.94 -15.95 -3.99
CA ASN A 213 0.90 -17.04 -4.98
C ASN A 213 2.25 -17.76 -5.15
N GLN A 214 3.29 -17.29 -4.45
CA GLN A 214 4.56 -17.99 -4.34
C GLN A 214 4.32 -19.31 -3.61
N GLY A 215 4.20 -20.39 -4.38
CA GLY A 215 3.86 -21.72 -3.88
C GLY A 215 4.79 -22.21 -2.77
N GLY A 216 4.44 -23.34 -2.14
CA GLY A 216 5.21 -23.93 -1.03
C GLY A 216 6.67 -24.30 -1.34
N LEU A 217 7.11 -24.13 -2.58
CA LEU A 217 8.49 -24.28 -3.05
C LEU A 217 9.35 -23.03 -2.76
N ALA A 218 8.77 -21.84 -2.66
CA ALA A 218 9.51 -20.57 -2.51
C ALA A 218 9.94 -20.24 -1.07
N GLY A 219 10.14 -21.22 -0.20
CA GLY A 219 10.67 -20.96 1.17
C GLY A 219 9.69 -20.35 2.18
N GLY A 220 8.52 -19.86 1.75
CA GLY A 220 7.56 -19.13 2.61
C GLY A 220 7.87 -17.63 2.66
N TYR A 221 7.05 -16.85 3.37
CA TYR A 221 7.27 -15.40 3.55
C TYR A 221 6.92 -14.97 4.98
N ALA A 222 7.55 -13.89 5.44
CA ALA A 222 7.22 -13.22 6.69
C ALA A 222 6.77 -11.78 6.39
N LEU A 223 5.67 -11.36 7.02
CA LEU A 223 5.26 -9.95 7.06
C LEU A 223 5.50 -9.49 8.50
N VAL A 224 6.41 -8.54 8.67
CA VAL A 224 6.87 -8.06 9.97
C VAL A 224 7.05 -6.54 9.90
N ASN A 225 6.96 -5.88 11.05
CA ASN A 225 7.20 -4.44 11.14
C ASN A 225 8.68 -4.08 11.07
N ASP A 226 9.56 -5.00 11.50
CA ASP A 226 11.00 -4.86 11.46
C ASP A 226 11.61 -6.06 10.71
N GLY A 227 11.78 -5.88 9.40
CA GLY A 227 12.40 -6.87 8.52
C GLY A 227 13.86 -7.16 8.91
N PRO A 228 14.71 -6.14 9.11
CA PRO A 228 16.09 -6.32 9.57
C PRO A 228 16.20 -7.11 10.88
N ALA A 229 15.43 -6.77 11.92
CA ALA A 229 15.49 -7.50 13.19
C ALA A 229 15.04 -8.96 13.03
N PHE A 230 13.99 -9.21 12.23
CA PHE A 230 13.58 -10.58 11.90
C PHE A 230 14.69 -11.35 11.17
N ALA A 231 15.39 -10.72 10.22
CA ALA A 231 16.50 -11.35 9.51
C ALA A 231 17.66 -11.72 10.46
N VAL A 232 18.01 -10.84 11.40
CA VAL A 232 19.04 -11.11 12.43
C VAL A 232 18.62 -12.27 13.34
N GLN A 233 17.36 -12.32 13.78
CA GLN A 233 16.85 -13.42 14.59
C GLN A 233 16.82 -14.74 13.82
N LEU A 234 16.44 -14.69 12.53
CA LEU A 234 16.47 -15.86 11.66
C LEU A 234 17.90 -16.39 11.49
N ALA A 235 18.88 -15.51 11.28
CA ALA A 235 20.30 -15.87 11.21
C ALA A 235 20.77 -16.59 12.48
N ARG A 236 20.44 -16.06 13.66
CA ARG A 236 20.77 -16.68 14.95
C ARG A 236 20.13 -18.04 15.16
N ALA A 237 18.94 -18.27 14.61
CA ALA A 237 18.21 -19.53 14.76
C ALA A 237 18.66 -20.63 13.78
N MET A 238 19.54 -20.31 12.83
CA MET A 238 20.11 -21.26 11.87
C MET A 238 21.53 -21.70 12.21
N ASN A 239 22.20 -20.95 13.09
CA ASN A 239 23.51 -21.29 13.66
C ASN A 239 23.32 -22.08 14.96
#